data_AF-A0A7V2SUM8-F1
#
_entry.id   AF-A0A7V2SUM8-F1
#
_cell.length_a   1.000
_cell.length_b   1.000
_cell.length_c   1.000
_cell.angle_alpha   90.00
_cell.angle_beta   90.00
_cell.angle_gamma   90.00
#
_symmetry.space_group_name_H-M   'P 1'
#
loop_
_entity.id
_entity.type
_entity.pdbx_description
1 polymer ?
#
loop_
_entity_poly.entity_id
_entity_poly.type
_entity_poly.pdbx_seq_one_letter_code
_entity_poly.pdbx_strand_id
1 'polypeptide(L)'
;MTRSALSVRISQIVALLASLGIMAQMFLLWKTGEAYCLNEGCKVVEALTRPTPLVFNALGLSFFLSLFLLLILWERLGQKWAYTLLRLMLLSGLAAEGVFISYQLYVAGHLCSYCLTLFAALFVINLLLGRTQFVLGTSVVAAAIIASSMLRFDPGIFLAKKNLDQGTYAIKTCTTPTRDLYLIFSKKCPHCKRVLKVLSGCSQCEFHFNP
;
A
#
# COMPACT_ATOMS: atom_id res chain seq x y z
N MET A 1 -29.94 -3.67 -22.29
CA MET A 1 -29.81 -4.42 -21.02
C MET A 1 -30.07 -3.49 -19.86
N THR A 2 -31.29 -3.52 -19.31
CA THR A 2 -31.67 -2.81 -18.09
C THR A 2 -31.03 -3.50 -16.90
N ARG A 3 -30.10 -2.83 -16.21
CA ARG A 3 -29.51 -3.35 -14.97
C ARG A 3 -30.54 -3.20 -13.85
N SER A 4 -30.62 -4.15 -12.92
CA SER A 4 -31.59 -4.06 -11.83
C SER A 4 -31.24 -2.89 -10.92
N ALA A 5 -32.24 -2.10 -10.53
CA ALA A 5 -32.06 -0.99 -9.60
C ALA A 5 -31.40 -1.45 -8.29
N LEU A 6 -31.66 -2.69 -7.88
CA LEU A 6 -31.02 -3.33 -6.73
C LEU A 6 -29.49 -3.37 -6.85
N SER A 7 -28.96 -3.74 -8.02
CA SER A 7 -27.50 -3.85 -8.22
C SER A 7 -26.79 -2.50 -8.10
N VAL A 8 -27.43 -1.44 -8.60
CA VAL A 8 -26.91 -0.07 -8.52
C VAL A 8 -26.90 0.40 -7.07
N ARG A 9 -27.97 0.15 -6.31
CA ARG A 9 -28.05 0.50 -4.88
C ARG A 9 -27.02 -0.24 -4.03
N ILE A 10 -26.81 -1.54 -4.27
CA ILE A 10 -25.76 -2.29 -3.57
C ILE A 10 -24.38 -1.69 -3.91
N SER A 11 -24.13 -1.34 -5.17
CA SER A 11 -22.87 -0.70 -5.58
C SER A 11 -22.63 0.63 -4.87
N GLN A 12 -23.69 1.45 -4.68
CA GLN A 12 -23.62 2.70 -3.92
C GLN A 12 -23.27 2.44 -2.44
N ILE A 13 -23.92 1.46 -1.81
CA ILE A 13 -23.64 1.09 -0.41
C ILE A 13 -22.19 0.64 -0.26
N VAL A 14 -21.69 -0.20 -1.17
CA VAL A 14 -20.28 -0.66 -1.15
C VAL A 14 -19.32 0.52 -1.29
N ALA A 15 -19.56 1.43 -2.23
CA ALA A 15 -18.71 2.62 -2.41
C ALA A 15 -18.74 3.55 -1.18
N LEU A 16 -19.90 3.71 -0.54
CA LEU A 16 -20.05 4.51 0.67
C LEU A 16 -19.33 3.86 1.86
N LEU A 17 -19.48 2.56 2.05
CA LEU A 17 -18.80 1.82 3.12
C LEU A 17 -17.28 1.88 2.95
N ALA A 18 -16.78 1.72 1.73
CA ALA A 18 -15.35 1.88 1.43
C ALA A 18 -14.88 3.30 1.78
N SER A 19 -15.64 4.34 1.40
CA SER A 19 -15.33 5.74 1.73
C SER A 19 -15.28 5.97 3.24
N LEU A 20 -16.26 5.45 3.99
CA LEU A 20 -16.30 5.57 5.45
C LEU A 20 -15.14 4.81 6.11
N GLY A 21 -14.79 3.63 5.60
CA GLY A 21 -13.63 2.87 6.07
C GLY A 21 -12.32 3.63 5.88
N ILE A 22 -12.11 4.24 4.71
CA ILE A 22 -10.94 5.08 4.43
C ILE A 22 -10.91 6.30 5.34
N MET A 23 -12.06 6.95 5.54
CA MET A 23 -12.17 8.13 6.40
C MET A 23 -11.84 7.78 7.87
N ALA A 24 -12.32 6.64 8.36
CA ALA A 24 -11.96 6.13 9.68
C ALA A 24 -10.45 5.84 9.78
N GLN A 25 -9.85 5.22 8.77
CA GLN A 25 -8.41 4.96 8.71
C GLN A 25 -7.60 6.27 8.74
N MET A 26 -8.01 7.29 7.99
CA MET A 26 -7.38 8.61 7.99
C MET A 26 -7.49 9.30 9.36
N PHE A 27 -8.65 9.20 10.01
CA PHE A 27 -8.85 9.76 11.35
C PHE A 27 -7.96 9.09 12.40
N LEU A 28 -7.82 7.76 12.33
CA LEU A 28 -6.91 7.01 13.20
C LEU A 28 -5.47 7.41 12.95
N LEU A 29 -5.03 7.42 11.69
CA LEU A 29 -3.70 7.88 11.27
C LEU A 29 -3.36 9.27 11.81
N TRP A 30 -4.31 10.19 11.77
CA TRP A 30 -4.12 11.54 12.29
C TRP A 30 -3.96 11.59 13.82
N LYS A 31 -4.62 10.67 14.55
CA LYS A 31 -4.56 10.60 16.02
C LYS A 31 -3.35 9.84 16.55
N THR A 32 -3.02 8.70 15.96
CA THR A 32 -1.98 7.78 16.46
C THR A 32 -0.64 7.95 15.74
N GLY A 33 -0.64 8.53 14.54
CA GLY A 33 0.53 8.60 13.68
C GLY A 33 0.88 7.27 12.98
N GLU A 34 0.13 6.21 13.25
CA GLU A 34 0.33 4.87 12.70
C GLU A 34 -0.98 4.35 12.11
N ALA A 35 -0.91 3.64 10.99
CA ALA A 35 -2.08 3.05 10.39
C ALA A 35 -2.63 1.90 11.21
N TYR A 36 -3.95 1.75 11.20
CA TYR A 36 -4.58 0.57 11.78
C TYR A 36 -4.42 -0.61 10.80
N CYS A 37 -3.58 -1.56 11.18
CA CYS A 37 -3.23 -2.72 10.36
C CYS A 37 -3.74 -3.99 11.03
N LEU A 38 -4.64 -4.73 10.38
CA LEU A 38 -5.10 -6.04 10.86
C LEU A 38 -4.05 -7.15 10.67
N ASN A 39 -2.99 -6.88 9.89
CA ASN A 39 -1.87 -7.78 9.68
C ASN A 39 -0.54 -7.01 9.53
N GLU A 40 0.59 -7.72 9.65
CA GLU A 40 1.93 -7.12 9.46
C GLU A 40 2.17 -6.66 8.01
N GLY A 41 1.41 -7.17 7.05
CA GLY A 41 1.53 -6.81 5.64
C GLY A 41 1.28 -5.33 5.38
N CYS A 42 0.38 -4.68 6.11
CA CYS A 42 0.15 -3.26 5.92
C CYS A 42 1.31 -2.38 6.42
N LYS A 43 2.01 -2.75 7.51
CA LYS A 43 3.22 -2.00 7.95
C LYS A 43 4.34 -2.07 6.91
N VAL A 44 4.51 -3.24 6.29
CA VAL A 44 5.49 -3.44 5.23
C VAL A 44 5.13 -2.60 4.01
N VAL A 45 3.89 -2.71 3.51
CA VAL A 45 3.45 -1.97 2.31
C VAL A 45 3.51 -0.45 2.50
N GLU A 46 3.23 0.06 3.71
CA GLU A 46 3.34 1.48 4.03
C GLU A 46 4.79 1.99 4.04
N ALA A 47 5.74 1.19 4.54
CA ALA A 47 7.15 1.59 4.53
C ALA A 47 7.75 1.65 3.12
N LEU A 48 7.12 0.96 2.16
CA LEU A 48 7.57 0.82 0.78
C LEU A 48 6.89 1.80 -0.19
N THR A 49 5.90 2.58 0.25
CA THR A 49 5.22 3.58 -0.58
C THR A 49 5.83 4.97 -0.41
N ARG A 50 6.11 5.64 -1.53
CA ARG A 50 6.66 7.01 -1.55
C ARG A 50 5.69 8.09 -1.04
N PRO A 51 4.40 8.12 -1.43
CA PRO A 51 3.46 9.07 -0.84
C PRO A 51 3.17 8.70 0.62
N THR A 52 2.95 9.70 1.47
CA THR A 52 2.57 9.45 2.86
C THR A 52 1.24 8.67 2.92
N PRO A 53 1.02 7.84 3.95
CA PRO A 53 -0.23 7.09 4.10
C PRO A 53 -1.47 7.99 4.07
N LEU A 54 -1.36 9.23 4.57
CA LEU A 54 -2.45 10.20 4.54
C LEU A 54 -2.82 10.62 3.11
N VAL A 55 -1.83 10.87 2.25
CA VAL A 55 -2.05 11.25 0.84
C VAL A 55 -2.66 10.08 0.07
N PHE A 56 -2.13 8.87 0.28
CA PHE A 56 -2.65 7.67 -0.39
C PHE A 56 -4.12 7.42 -0.03
N ASN A 57 -4.47 7.51 1.25
CA ASN A 57 -5.85 7.38 1.72
C ASN A 57 -6.74 8.53 1.23
N ALA A 58 -6.24 9.77 1.16
CA ALA A 58 -7.02 10.88 0.61
C ALA A 58 -7.38 10.69 -0.87
N LEU A 59 -6.45 10.15 -1.68
CA LEU A 59 -6.72 9.79 -3.08
C LEU A 59 -7.77 8.68 -3.18
N GLY A 60 -7.64 7.63 -2.37
CA GLY A 60 -8.64 6.56 -2.30
C GLY A 60 -10.02 7.08 -1.91
N LEU A 61 -10.10 7.95 -0.89
CA LEU A 61 -11.35 8.57 -0.44
C LEU A 61 -12.00 9.39 -1.55
N SER A 62 -11.23 10.26 -2.21
CA SER A 62 -11.71 11.05 -3.33
C SER A 62 -12.24 10.15 -4.46
N PHE A 63 -11.54 9.05 -4.74
CA PHE A 63 -11.94 8.11 -5.78
C PHE A 63 -13.26 7.40 -5.45
N PHE A 64 -13.42 6.81 -4.26
CA PHE A 64 -14.65 6.12 -3.88
C PHE A 64 -15.85 7.07 -3.70
N LEU A 65 -15.63 8.29 -3.21
CA LEU A 65 -16.68 9.32 -3.17
C LEU A 65 -17.12 9.71 -4.58
N SER A 66 -16.18 9.84 -5.52
CA SER A 66 -16.51 10.13 -6.93
C SER A 66 -17.33 8.99 -7.55
N LEU A 67 -16.98 7.73 -7.28
CA LEU A 67 -17.77 6.57 -7.72
C LEU A 67 -19.19 6.60 -7.14
N PHE A 68 -19.33 6.90 -5.84
CA PHE A 68 -20.62 7.03 -5.18
C PHE A 68 -21.49 8.12 -5.81
N LEU A 69 -20.91 9.31 -6.05
CA LEU A 69 -21.62 10.43 -6.69
C LEU A 69 -22.02 10.09 -8.13
N LEU A 70 -21.15 9.48 -8.93
CA LEU A 70 -21.46 9.06 -10.29
C LEU A 70 -22.57 8.00 -10.35
N LEU A 71 -22.59 7.07 -9.40
CA LEU A 71 -23.66 6.09 -9.26
C LEU A 71 -25.01 6.76 -8.95
N ILE A 72 -25.03 7.79 -8.09
CA ILE A 72 -26.25 8.57 -7.80
C ILE A 72 -26.70 9.36 -9.02
N LEU A 73 -25.79 10.07 -9.69
CA LEU A 73 -26.08 10.86 -10.88
C LEU A 73 -26.66 9.97 -11.99
N TRP A 74 -26.09 8.78 -12.18
CA TRP A 74 -26.60 7.83 -13.16
C TRP A 74 -27.99 7.29 -12.78
N GLU A 75 -28.22 6.88 -11.53
CA GLU A 75 -29.51 6.33 -11.09
C GLU A 75 -30.64 7.38 -11.12
N ARG A 76 -30.37 8.59 -10.62
CA ARG A 76 -31.41 9.62 -10.45
C ARG A 76 -31.66 10.47 -11.69
N LEU A 77 -30.61 10.83 -12.41
CA LEU A 77 -30.71 11.75 -13.56
C LEU A 77 -30.65 11.04 -14.91
N GLY A 78 -30.36 9.73 -14.95
CA GLY A 78 -30.29 8.96 -16.18
C GLY A 78 -29.17 9.40 -17.13
N GLN A 79 -28.17 10.15 -16.63
CA GLN A 79 -27.14 10.75 -17.46
C GLN A 79 -26.18 9.68 -18.03
N LYS A 80 -26.20 9.51 -19.36
CA LYS A 80 -25.38 8.50 -20.05
C LYS A 80 -23.87 8.74 -19.89
N TRP A 81 -23.43 10.00 -19.83
CA TRP A 81 -22.02 10.35 -19.65
C TRP A 81 -21.49 9.92 -18.29
N ALA A 82 -22.32 10.02 -17.23
CA ALA A 82 -21.95 9.61 -15.88
C ALA A 82 -21.67 8.10 -15.82
N TYR A 83 -22.48 7.31 -16.54
CA TYR A 83 -22.26 5.88 -16.67
C TYR A 83 -20.97 5.54 -17.44
N THR A 84 -20.68 6.24 -18.54
CA THR A 84 -19.43 6.05 -19.29
C THR A 84 -18.21 6.39 -18.43
N LEU A 85 -18.25 7.53 -17.72
CA LEU A 85 -17.19 7.95 -16.83
C LEU A 85 -17.00 6.96 -15.67
N LEU A 86 -18.09 6.48 -15.07
CA LEU A 86 -18.08 5.46 -14.02
C LEU A 86 -17.37 4.18 -14.49
N ARG A 87 -17.67 3.70 -15.70
CA ARG A 87 -17.01 2.51 -16.27
C ARG A 87 -15.51 2.72 -16.47
N LEU A 88 -15.12 3.90 -16.95
CA LEU A 88 -13.70 4.25 -17.14
C LEU A 88 -12.96 4.30 -15.80
N MET A 89 -13.54 4.99 -14.81
CA MET A 89 -12.95 5.08 -13.47
C MET A 89 -12.80 3.70 -12.81
N LEU A 90 -13.79 2.82 -12.96
CA LEU A 90 -13.72 1.47 -12.40
C LEU A 90 -12.64 0.60 -13.07
N LEU A 91 -12.45 0.73 -14.39
CA LEU A 91 -11.37 0.03 -15.09
C LEU A 91 -10.00 0.60 -14.72
N SER A 92 -9.85 1.93 -14.63
CA SER A 92 -8.59 2.55 -14.20
C SER A 92 -8.26 2.20 -12.74
N GLY A 93 -9.28 2.12 -11.88
CA GLY A 93 -9.11 1.68 -10.49
C GLY A 93 -8.62 0.23 -10.40
N LEU A 94 -9.23 -0.69 -11.15
CA LEU A 94 -8.75 -2.08 -11.22
C LEU A 94 -7.37 -2.21 -11.85
N ALA A 95 -7.02 -1.34 -12.82
CA ALA A 95 -5.65 -1.29 -13.36
C ALA A 95 -4.64 -0.88 -12.28
N ALA A 96 -4.93 0.19 -11.53
CA ALA A 96 -4.08 0.66 -10.46
C ALA A 96 -3.93 -0.40 -9.34
N GLU A 97 -5.04 -0.97 -8.88
CA GLU A 97 -5.01 -2.06 -7.89
C GLU A 97 -4.31 -3.30 -8.41
N GLY A 98 -4.41 -3.62 -9.70
CA GLY A 98 -3.65 -4.70 -10.32
C GLY A 98 -2.14 -4.50 -10.15
N VAL A 99 -1.65 -3.27 -10.34
CA VAL A 99 -0.25 -2.91 -10.07
C VAL A 99 0.08 -3.04 -8.58
N PHE A 100 -0.79 -2.58 -7.68
CA PHE A 100 -0.56 -2.69 -6.23
C PHE A 100 -0.57 -4.14 -5.73
N ILE A 101 -1.40 -5.00 -6.29
CA ILE A 101 -1.41 -6.45 -5.99
C ILE A 101 -0.13 -7.09 -6.50
N SER A 102 0.27 -6.81 -7.74
CA SER A 102 1.55 -7.28 -8.28
C SER A 102 2.72 -6.87 -7.40
N TYR A 103 2.73 -5.62 -6.93
CA TYR A 103 3.75 -5.13 -6.01
C TYR A 103 3.75 -5.91 -4.68
N GLN A 104 2.58 -6.15 -4.11
CA GLN A 104 2.45 -6.91 -2.86
C GLN A 104 2.91 -8.38 -3.02
N LEU A 105 2.62 -9.00 -4.16
CA LEU A 105 2.99 -10.39 -4.46
C LEU A 105 4.48 -10.56 -4.75
N TYR A 106 5.04 -9.71 -5.62
CA TYR A 106 6.40 -9.92 -6.15
C TYR A 106 7.48 -9.11 -5.43
N VAL A 107 7.14 -7.94 -4.87
CA VAL A 107 8.13 -7.05 -4.22
C VAL A 107 8.03 -7.13 -2.71
N ALA A 108 6.84 -6.86 -2.14
CA ALA A 108 6.68 -6.78 -0.70
C ALA A 108 6.69 -8.16 -0.02
N GLY A 109 6.30 -9.22 -0.73
CA GLY A 109 6.17 -10.58 -0.18
C GLY A 109 5.05 -10.73 0.86
N HIS A 110 4.23 -9.70 1.04
CA HIS A 110 3.15 -9.64 2.02
C HIS A 110 1.92 -8.94 1.44
N LEU A 111 0.75 -9.48 1.76
CA LEU A 111 -0.54 -8.91 1.37
C LEU A 111 -1.09 -8.03 2.50
N CYS A 112 -1.38 -6.76 2.21
CA CYS A 112 -2.03 -5.85 3.14
C CYS A 112 -3.55 -6.08 3.10
N SER A 113 -4.13 -6.48 4.23
CA SER A 113 -5.57 -6.75 4.34
C SER A 113 -6.44 -5.53 4.05
N TYR A 114 -5.97 -4.34 4.40
CA TYR A 114 -6.64 -3.08 4.09
C TYR A 114 -6.71 -2.83 2.56
N CYS A 115 -5.58 -2.92 1.85
CA CYS A 115 -5.55 -2.77 0.40
C CYS A 115 -6.44 -3.83 -0.29
N LEU A 116 -6.39 -5.08 0.17
CA LEU A 116 -7.25 -6.15 -0.36
C LEU A 116 -8.75 -5.86 -0.15
N THR A 117 -9.12 -5.20 0.95
CA THR A 117 -10.51 -4.82 1.21
C THR A 117 -10.98 -3.76 0.21
N LEU A 118 -10.15 -2.76 -0.11
CA LEU A 118 -10.46 -1.75 -1.12
C LEU A 118 -10.52 -2.36 -2.53
N PHE A 119 -9.57 -3.23 -2.86
CA PHE A 119 -9.61 -4.00 -4.10
C PHE A 119 -10.90 -4.82 -4.22
N ALA A 120 -11.27 -5.55 -3.17
CA ALA A 120 -12.48 -6.36 -3.15
C ALA A 120 -13.74 -5.49 -3.36
N ALA A 121 -13.81 -4.32 -2.73
CA ALA A 121 -14.90 -3.37 -2.95
C ALA A 121 -15.01 -2.97 -4.44
N LEU A 122 -13.89 -2.63 -5.09
CA LEU A 122 -13.88 -2.30 -6.52
C LEU A 122 -14.26 -3.48 -7.42
N PHE A 123 -13.79 -4.68 -7.06
CA PHE A 123 -14.09 -5.89 -7.79
C PHE A 123 -15.59 -6.23 -7.73
N VAL A 124 -16.19 -6.12 -6.54
CA VAL A 124 -17.63 -6.30 -6.30
C VAL A 124 -18.44 -5.26 -7.08
N ILE A 125 -18.05 -3.98 -7.06
CA ILE A 125 -18.75 -2.93 -7.82
C ILE A 125 -18.70 -3.26 -9.33
N ASN A 126 -17.56 -3.68 -9.88
CA ASN A 126 -17.46 -4.07 -11.29
C ASN A 126 -18.37 -5.26 -11.64
N LEU A 127 -18.44 -6.27 -10.76
CA LEU A 127 -19.32 -7.43 -10.90
C LEU A 127 -20.79 -7.04 -10.92
N LEU A 128 -21.21 -6.21 -9.96
CA LEU A 128 -22.58 -5.71 -9.81
C LEU A 128 -22.99 -4.81 -10.97
N LEU A 129 -22.04 -4.04 -11.50
CA LEU A 129 -22.29 -3.28 -12.70
C LEU A 129 -22.64 -4.27 -13.82
N GLY A 130 -21.77 -5.21 -14.21
CA GLY A 130 -22.25 -6.30 -15.05
C GLY A 130 -21.15 -7.12 -15.71
N ARG A 131 -21.55 -8.26 -16.28
CA ARG A 131 -20.62 -9.29 -16.79
C ARG A 131 -19.55 -8.76 -17.74
N THR A 132 -19.89 -7.97 -18.74
CA THR A 132 -18.88 -7.42 -19.68
C THR A 132 -17.88 -6.52 -18.98
N GLN A 133 -18.35 -5.68 -18.05
CA GLN A 133 -17.46 -4.81 -17.27
C GLN A 133 -16.55 -5.63 -16.35
N PHE A 134 -17.11 -6.68 -15.73
CA PHE A 134 -16.38 -7.59 -14.87
C PHE A 134 -15.29 -8.37 -15.60
N VAL A 135 -15.58 -8.89 -16.79
CA VAL A 135 -14.61 -9.61 -17.63
C VAL A 135 -13.48 -8.67 -18.04
N LEU A 136 -13.80 -7.46 -18.50
CA LEU A 136 -12.79 -6.45 -18.85
C LEU A 136 -11.94 -6.04 -17.65
N GLY A 137 -12.56 -5.83 -16.49
CA GLY A 137 -11.85 -5.51 -15.25
C GLY A 137 -10.91 -6.64 -14.82
N THR A 138 -11.39 -7.88 -14.83
CA THR A 138 -10.59 -9.06 -14.51
C THR A 138 -9.44 -9.24 -15.49
N SER A 139 -9.67 -9.03 -16.79
CA SER A 139 -8.59 -9.12 -17.78
C SER A 139 -7.52 -8.06 -17.58
N VAL A 140 -7.88 -6.85 -17.15
CA VAL A 140 -6.91 -5.78 -16.85
C VAL A 140 -6.06 -6.14 -15.62
N VAL A 141 -6.68 -6.65 -14.56
CA VAL A 141 -5.95 -7.10 -13.36
C VAL A 141 -5.02 -8.26 -13.71
N ALA A 142 -5.51 -9.26 -14.44
CA ALA A 142 -4.72 -10.40 -14.87
C ALA A 142 -3.54 -9.96 -15.76
N ALA A 143 -3.76 -9.03 -16.69
CA ALA A 143 -2.71 -8.49 -17.53
C ALA A 143 -1.63 -7.78 -16.70
N ALA A 144 -2.00 -6.99 -15.69
CA ALA A 144 -1.05 -6.33 -14.81
C ALA A 144 -0.21 -7.35 -14.00
N ILE A 145 -0.83 -8.42 -13.50
CA ILE A 145 -0.14 -9.50 -12.77
C ILE A 145 0.79 -10.28 -13.68
N ILE A 146 0.32 -10.70 -14.86
CA ILE A 146 1.11 -11.45 -15.83
C ILE A 146 2.28 -10.60 -16.32
N ALA A 147 2.04 -9.35 -16.71
CA ALA A 147 3.11 -8.44 -17.13
C ALA A 147 4.16 -8.30 -16.02
N SER A 148 3.71 -8.13 -14.77
CA SER A 148 4.62 -8.04 -13.62
C SER A 148 5.40 -9.34 -13.38
N SER A 149 4.81 -10.52 -13.62
CA SER A 149 5.50 -11.81 -13.49
C SER A 149 6.66 -11.99 -14.48
N MET A 150 6.61 -11.30 -15.62
CA MET A 150 7.68 -11.31 -16.62
C MET A 150 8.84 -10.38 -16.22
N LEU A 151 8.59 -9.41 -15.34
CA LEU A 151 9.62 -8.54 -14.81
C LEU A 151 10.30 -9.23 -13.63
N ARG A 152 11.64 -9.23 -13.64
CA ARG A 152 12.41 -9.61 -12.47
C ARG A 152 12.42 -8.47 -11.48
N PHE A 153 11.46 -8.48 -10.57
CA PHE A 153 11.57 -7.72 -9.32
C PHE A 153 12.47 -8.52 -8.40
N ASP A 154 13.79 -8.43 -8.57
CA ASP A 154 14.69 -8.98 -7.56
C ASP A 154 14.43 -8.19 -6.27
N PRO A 155 13.87 -8.81 -5.20
CA PRO A 155 13.90 -8.18 -3.87
C PRO A 155 15.37 -7.94 -3.45
N GLY A 156 16.29 -8.56 -4.21
CA GLY A 156 17.72 -8.40 -4.17
C GLY A 156 18.32 -7.05 -4.52
N ILE A 157 17.62 -6.17 -5.24
CA ILE A 157 18.18 -4.84 -5.55
C ILE A 157 18.05 -3.88 -4.36
N PHE A 158 17.08 -4.11 -3.46
CA PHE A 158 16.94 -3.35 -2.21
C PHE A 158 17.33 -4.13 -0.94
N LEU A 159 17.28 -5.48 -0.92
CA LEU A 159 17.60 -6.27 0.28
C LEU A 159 18.61 -7.42 0.10
N ALA A 160 18.89 -7.92 -1.11
CA ALA A 160 19.79 -9.06 -1.36
C ALA A 160 21.10 -8.71 -2.10
N LYS A 161 21.50 -7.43 -2.09
CA LYS A 161 22.83 -7.02 -2.52
C LYS A 161 23.47 -5.97 -1.61
N LYS A 162 23.33 -6.17 -0.31
CA LYS A 162 24.36 -5.78 0.65
C LYS A 162 24.52 -6.89 1.69
N ASN A 163 25.22 -7.96 1.32
CA ASN A 163 26.26 -8.37 2.26
C ASN A 163 27.08 -7.10 2.51
N LEU A 164 27.23 -6.67 3.76
CA LEU A 164 28.00 -5.47 4.10
C LEU A 164 29.41 -5.52 3.47
N ASP A 165 29.89 -6.72 3.18
CA ASP A 165 31.15 -7.04 2.52
C ASP A 165 31.26 -6.54 1.06
N GLN A 166 30.14 -6.38 0.35
CA GLN A 166 30.16 -6.03 -1.09
C GLN A 166 30.29 -4.52 -1.37
N GLY A 167 30.48 -3.69 -0.33
CA GLY A 167 30.72 -2.25 -0.45
C GLY A 167 31.71 -1.66 0.57
N THR A 168 32.28 -2.48 1.45
CA THR A 168 33.28 -2.04 2.42
C THR A 168 34.61 -1.75 1.75
N TYR A 169 34.95 -0.47 1.62
CA TYR A 169 36.29 -0.04 1.19
C TYR A 169 37.37 -0.38 2.24
N ALA A 170 37.00 -0.45 3.52
CA ALA A 170 37.88 -0.85 4.61
C ALA A 170 37.10 -1.46 5.78
N ILE A 171 37.67 -2.49 6.40
CA ILE A 171 37.20 -3.11 7.64
C ILE A 171 38.23 -2.80 8.72
N LYS A 172 37.81 -2.19 9.83
CA LYS A 172 38.68 -1.95 10.99
C LYS A 172 38.32 -2.94 12.10
N THR A 173 39.11 -4.00 12.21
CA THR A 173 38.95 -5.01 13.25
C THR A 173 39.36 -4.45 14.61
N CYS A 174 38.52 -4.65 15.62
CA CYS A 174 38.72 -4.15 16.99
C CYS A 174 39.57 -5.10 17.85
N THR A 175 40.58 -5.73 17.27
CA THR A 175 41.49 -6.61 18.03
C THR A 175 42.45 -5.84 18.93
N THR A 176 42.52 -4.49 18.82
CA THR A 176 43.14 -3.61 19.82
C THR A 176 42.46 -2.22 19.83
N PRO A 177 41.84 -1.79 20.95
CA PRO A 177 41.10 -0.54 21.01
C PRO A 177 42.08 0.64 21.01
N THR A 178 42.01 1.47 19.97
CA THR A 178 42.90 2.64 19.82
C THR A 178 42.20 3.98 19.99
N ARG A 179 40.86 4.04 20.14
CA ARG A 179 40.11 5.29 20.35
C ARG A 179 38.81 5.08 21.14
N ASP A 180 38.53 6.02 22.05
CA ASP A 180 37.27 6.10 22.78
C ASP A 180 36.16 6.66 21.88
N LEU A 181 35.00 6.00 21.88
CA LEU A 181 33.80 6.40 21.13
C LEU A 181 32.67 6.72 22.11
N TYR A 182 32.04 7.88 21.92
CA TYR A 182 30.94 8.35 22.76
C TYR A 182 29.63 8.36 21.98
N LEU A 183 28.61 7.67 22.49
CA LEU A 183 27.24 7.78 21.99
C LEU A 183 26.53 8.93 22.71
N ILE A 184 26.28 10.03 22.00
CA ILE A 184 25.51 11.16 22.53
C ILE A 184 24.03 10.93 22.23
N PHE A 185 23.20 10.87 23.26
CA PHE A 185 21.76 10.67 23.12
C PHE A 185 20.96 11.41 24.19
N SER A 186 19.66 11.56 23.95
CA SER A 186 18.71 12.14 24.91
C SER A 186 17.99 11.05 25.71
N LYS A 187 17.89 11.22 27.04
CA LYS A 187 17.16 10.29 27.92
C LYS A 187 15.68 10.12 27.57
N LYS A 188 15.07 11.11 26.91
CA LYS A 188 13.64 11.09 26.52
C LYS A 188 13.39 10.51 25.13
N CYS A 189 14.43 10.07 24.41
CA CYS A 189 14.31 9.53 23.06
C CYS A 189 13.87 8.04 23.10
N PRO A 190 12.68 7.69 22.59
CA PRO A 190 12.19 6.31 22.59
C PRO A 190 12.98 5.38 21.66
N HIS A 191 13.56 5.92 20.57
CA HIS A 191 14.43 5.17 19.65
C HIS A 191 15.77 4.80 20.30
N CYS A 192 16.31 5.68 21.14
CA CYS A 192 17.62 5.54 21.78
C CYS A 192 17.63 4.40 22.81
N LYS A 193 16.49 4.11 23.46
CA LYS A 193 16.33 2.96 24.37
C LYS A 193 16.55 1.61 23.67
N ARG A 194 16.13 1.48 22.41
CA ARG A 194 16.34 0.26 21.62
C ARG A 194 17.82 0.06 21.29
N VAL A 195 18.49 1.13 20.88
CA VAL A 195 19.93 1.10 20.56
C VAL A 195 20.76 0.74 21.81
N LEU A 196 20.47 1.35 22.96
CA LEU A 196 21.16 1.05 24.23
C LEU A 196 20.97 -0.40 24.68
N LYS A 197 19.78 -0.99 24.43
CA LYS A 197 19.49 -2.39 24.76
C LYS A 197 20.22 -3.38 23.85
N VAL A 198 20.54 -2.98 22.62
CA VAL A 198 21.32 -3.79 21.67
C VAL A 198 22.82 -3.70 22.00
N LEU A 199 23.28 -2.53 22.44
CA LEU A 199 24.67 -2.30 22.82
C LEU A 199 25.02 -2.80 24.22
N SER A 200 24.02 -3.11 25.07
CA SER A 200 24.27 -3.61 26.43
C SER A 200 24.90 -5.01 26.37
N GLY A 201 26.18 -5.10 26.74
CA GLY A 201 26.95 -6.35 26.73
C GLY A 201 27.99 -6.43 25.60
N CYS A 202 28.02 -5.49 24.67
CA CYS A 202 29.06 -5.38 23.65
C CYS A 202 30.16 -4.41 24.13
N SER A 203 31.34 -4.94 24.46
CA SER A 203 32.56 -4.15 24.73
C SER A 203 33.37 -3.85 23.47
N GLN A 204 32.97 -4.43 22.33
CA GLN A 204 33.59 -4.26 21.03
C GLN A 204 32.51 -3.95 20.01
N CYS A 205 32.75 -2.95 19.16
CA CYS A 205 31.85 -2.58 18.08
C CYS A 205 32.62 -2.58 16.76
N GLU A 206 32.17 -3.36 15.80
CA GLU A 206 32.68 -3.32 14.44
C GLU A 206 31.93 -2.23 13.65
N PHE A 207 32.67 -1.31 13.06
CA PHE A 207 32.11 -0.22 12.26
C PHE A 207 32.45 -0.42 10.79
N HIS A 208 31.41 -0.59 9.99
CA HIS A 208 31.50 -0.64 8.55
C HIS A 208 31.20 0.76 8.00
N PHE A 209 32.21 1.39 7.39
CA PHE A 209 32.03 2.69 6.75
C PHE A 209 31.48 2.48 5.33
N ASN A 210 30.35 3.12 5.05
CA ASN A 210 29.70 3.12 3.74
C ASN A 210 29.48 4.59 3.33
N PRO A 211 29.84 5.04 2.12
CA PRO A 211 29.41 6.34 1.60
C PRO A 211 27.89 6.41 1.40
#